data_AF-A0A661FRY2-F1
#
_entry.id   AF-A0A661FRY2-F1
#
_cell.length_a   1.000
_cell.length_b   1.000
_cell.length_c   1.000
_cell.angle_alpha   90.00
_cell.angle_beta   90.00
_cell.angle_gamma   90.00
#
_symmetry.space_group_name_H-M   'P 1'
#
loop_
_entity.id
_entity.type
_entity.pdbx_description
1 polymer ?
#
loop_
_entity_poly.entity_id
_entity_poly.type
_entity_poly.pdbx_seq_one_letter_code
_entity_poly.pdbx_strand_id
1 'polypeptide(L)'
;MKASDLFVQCLEEEGIEYIFGVPGEENADFMMSLQKSKKIRFVLTRHEQGAAFMAEAYGRLTGNPAGCLGTLGPGATNLITGVANSNMDRAPMLVLTGQGSTDRLHKESHQIMDVVSMFKPVTKWATTILNPDTIPEIVRKAVRVARTEKPGAVHLELPEDVASMETSEVPIKPRRFRRPVADEKIVDHAFAMLEQAKRPVIIAGNGCIRRRASEQLRKLCEQTGIGVISTFMAKGCVDMDADYCLYTVGLGSKDRVALAIDDADLIITLGFDMVEYHPQLWNPQGDKKIIHADFLAAEIDAHYNPEAELIGDLAHTLWM
;
A
#
# COMPACT_ATOMS: atom_id res chain seq x y z
N MET A 1 -3.79 19.19 26.83
CA MET A 1 -4.15 17.77 26.79
C MET A 1 -2.88 16.98 26.59
N LYS A 2 -2.80 15.75 27.11
CA LYS A 2 -1.60 14.93 26.91
C LYS A 2 -1.37 14.68 25.42
N ALA A 3 -0.11 14.62 25.01
CA ALA A 3 0.29 14.32 23.64
C ALA A 3 -0.30 13.00 23.15
N SER A 4 -0.36 11.99 24.03
CA SER A 4 -1.03 10.71 23.75
C SER A 4 -2.53 10.85 23.46
N ASP A 5 -3.23 11.76 24.15
CA ASP A 5 -4.64 12.06 23.88
C ASP A 5 -4.80 12.73 22.51
N LEU A 6 -3.92 13.68 22.17
CA LEU A 6 -3.90 14.32 20.85
C LEU A 6 -3.59 13.33 19.73
N PHE A 7 -2.66 12.39 19.95
CA PHE A 7 -2.30 11.38 18.96
C PHE A 7 -3.50 10.50 18.62
N VAL A 8 -4.21 9.99 19.63
CA VAL A 8 -5.43 9.21 19.43
C VAL A 8 -6.50 10.03 18.70
N GLN A 9 -6.72 11.29 19.07
CA GLN A 9 -7.68 12.15 18.37
C GLN A 9 -7.32 12.39 16.90
N CYS A 10 -6.03 12.50 16.57
CA CYS A 10 -5.58 12.62 15.19
C CYS A 10 -5.81 11.32 14.39
N LEU A 11 -5.56 10.16 14.99
CA LEU A 11 -5.87 8.86 14.37
C LEU A 11 -7.39 8.69 14.15
N GLU A 12 -8.21 9.13 15.10
CA GLU A 12 -9.67 9.15 14.96
C GLU A 12 -10.13 10.03 13.80
N GLU A 13 -9.57 11.24 13.68
CA GLU A 13 -9.94 12.21 12.64
C GLU A 13 -9.53 11.70 11.23
N GLU A 14 -8.47 10.92 11.14
CA GLU A 14 -8.07 10.21 9.92
C GLU A 14 -8.94 8.98 9.57
N GLY A 15 -9.83 8.59 10.48
CA GLY A 15 -10.73 7.46 10.33
C GLY A 15 -10.05 6.11 10.57
N ILE A 16 -9.05 6.04 11.44
CA ILE A 16 -8.49 4.76 11.90
C ILE A 16 -9.53 4.10 12.82
N GLU A 17 -9.94 2.87 12.47
CA GLU A 17 -10.97 2.14 13.22
C GLU A 17 -10.39 1.03 14.09
N TYR A 18 -9.23 0.48 13.71
CA TYR A 18 -8.62 -0.68 14.36
C TYR A 18 -7.13 -0.46 14.62
N ILE A 19 -6.70 -0.85 15.81
CA ILE A 19 -5.29 -1.03 16.15
C ILE A 19 -5.13 -2.43 16.72
N PHE A 20 -4.27 -3.23 16.11
CA PHE A 20 -3.90 -4.57 16.57
C PHE A 20 -2.55 -4.47 17.27
N GLY A 21 -2.32 -5.14 18.40
CA GLY A 21 -0.98 -5.08 18.97
C GLY A 21 -0.77 -5.79 20.29
N VAL A 22 0.43 -5.61 20.83
CA VAL A 22 0.81 -6.04 22.18
C VAL A 22 1.28 -4.79 22.93
N PRO A 23 0.61 -4.38 24.03
CA PRO A 23 1.01 -3.23 24.81
C PRO A 23 2.28 -3.50 25.63
N GLY A 24 3.00 -2.45 25.98
CA GLY A 24 4.19 -2.47 26.84
C GLY A 24 4.30 -1.19 27.67
N GLU A 25 5.34 -1.07 28.49
CA GLU A 25 5.51 0.05 29.42
C GLU A 25 5.65 1.39 28.68
N GLU A 26 6.50 1.45 27.65
CA GLU A 26 6.82 2.67 26.89
C GLU A 26 5.69 3.12 25.95
N ASN A 27 4.59 2.38 25.88
CA ASN A 27 3.35 2.81 25.23
C ASN A 27 2.17 2.95 26.19
N ALA A 28 2.40 2.92 27.51
CA ALA A 28 1.33 2.96 28.52
C ALA A 28 0.45 4.22 28.40
N ASP A 29 1.04 5.41 28.25
CA ASP A 29 0.27 6.65 28.08
C ASP A 29 -0.63 6.61 26.84
N PHE A 30 -0.10 6.11 25.72
CA PHE A 30 -0.89 5.88 24.50
C PHE A 30 -2.03 4.89 24.74
N MET A 31 -1.78 3.78 25.43
CA MET A 31 -2.81 2.80 25.74
C MET A 31 -3.91 3.36 26.65
N MET A 32 -3.55 4.17 27.64
CA MET A 32 -4.52 4.84 28.52
C MET A 32 -5.38 5.86 27.76
N SER A 33 -4.79 6.59 26.81
CA SER A 33 -5.54 7.50 25.92
C SER A 33 -6.44 6.71 24.95
N LEU A 34 -5.94 5.63 24.37
CA LEU A 34 -6.67 4.78 23.44
C LEU A 34 -7.87 4.11 24.10
N GLN A 35 -7.77 3.70 25.37
CA GLN A 35 -8.87 3.14 26.15
C GLN A 35 -10.09 4.08 26.26
N LYS A 36 -9.88 5.39 26.16
CA LYS A 36 -10.95 6.40 26.19
C LYS A 36 -11.63 6.57 24.81
N SER A 37 -10.99 6.11 23.74
CA SER A 37 -11.55 6.20 22.39
C SER A 37 -12.80 5.34 22.26
N LYS A 38 -13.82 5.91 21.60
CA LYS A 38 -15.03 5.17 21.20
C LYS A 38 -15.06 4.83 19.71
N LYS A 39 -14.07 5.32 18.95
CA LYS A 39 -13.99 5.16 17.49
C LYS A 39 -12.93 4.12 17.09
N ILE A 40 -11.84 4.03 17.86
CA ILE A 40 -10.77 3.08 17.61
C ILE A 40 -10.96 1.87 18.51
N ARG A 41 -11.04 0.68 17.92
CA ARG A 41 -11.04 -0.58 18.63
C ARG A 41 -9.62 -1.13 18.71
N PHE A 42 -9.10 -1.26 19.94
CA PHE A 42 -7.87 -2.02 20.17
C PHE A 42 -8.16 -3.52 20.21
N VAL A 43 -7.37 -4.30 19.47
CA VAL A 43 -7.43 -5.75 19.44
C VAL A 43 -6.12 -6.29 19.98
N LEU A 44 -6.16 -6.81 21.20
CA LEU A 44 -5.00 -7.44 21.82
C LEU A 44 -4.64 -8.71 21.05
N THR A 45 -3.36 -8.81 20.69
CA THR A 45 -2.79 -9.97 20.00
C THR A 45 -1.84 -10.72 20.92
N ARG A 46 -1.39 -11.90 20.50
CA ARG A 46 -0.44 -12.72 21.28
C ARG A 46 1.00 -12.57 20.80
N HIS A 47 1.21 -11.88 19.67
CA HIS A 47 2.50 -11.60 19.08
C HIS A 47 2.34 -10.45 18.06
N GLU A 48 3.28 -9.51 18.04
CA GLU A 48 3.19 -8.31 17.22
C GLU A 48 3.19 -8.63 15.72
N GLN A 49 3.94 -9.65 15.29
CA GLN A 49 3.85 -10.17 13.91
C GLN A 49 2.39 -10.44 13.46
N GLY A 50 1.58 -11.08 14.31
CA GLY A 50 0.18 -11.33 14.01
C GLY A 50 -0.64 -10.03 13.93
N ALA A 51 -0.30 -9.05 14.76
CA ALA A 51 -0.89 -7.72 14.68
C ALA A 51 -0.58 -7.01 13.35
N ALA A 52 0.67 -7.09 12.89
CA ALA A 52 1.08 -6.52 11.61
C ALA A 52 0.31 -7.16 10.44
N PHE A 53 0.19 -8.48 10.40
CA PHE A 53 -0.58 -9.18 9.36
C PHE A 53 -2.09 -8.88 9.40
N MET A 54 -2.68 -8.71 10.59
CA MET A 54 -4.09 -8.29 10.70
C MET A 54 -4.32 -6.87 10.18
N ALA A 55 -3.42 -5.94 10.51
CA ALA A 55 -3.46 -4.57 10.02
C ALA A 55 -3.29 -4.51 8.49
N GLU A 56 -2.36 -5.30 7.95
CA GLU A 56 -2.16 -5.46 6.52
C GLU A 56 -3.42 -5.99 5.81
N ALA A 57 -4.02 -7.07 6.32
CA ALA A 57 -5.21 -7.67 5.73
C ALA A 57 -6.37 -6.67 5.71
N TYR A 58 -6.56 -5.90 6.78
CA TYR A 58 -7.54 -4.82 6.82
C TYR A 58 -7.23 -3.76 5.75
N GLY A 59 -5.97 -3.33 5.64
CA GLY A 59 -5.49 -2.40 4.62
C GLY A 59 -5.81 -2.85 3.20
N ARG A 60 -5.53 -4.12 2.90
CA ARG A 60 -5.76 -4.72 1.58
C ARG A 60 -7.24 -4.81 1.23
N LEU A 61 -8.08 -5.23 2.19
CA LEU A 61 -9.52 -5.44 1.96
C LEU A 61 -10.30 -4.13 1.86
N THR A 62 -9.90 -3.10 2.61
CA THR A 62 -10.68 -1.85 2.72
C THR A 62 -10.09 -0.69 1.92
N GLY A 63 -8.80 -0.75 1.59
CA GLY A 63 -8.04 0.40 1.08
C GLY A 63 -7.77 1.48 2.13
N ASN A 64 -8.13 1.25 3.39
CA ASN A 64 -7.90 2.16 4.52
C ASN A 64 -6.88 1.55 5.49
N PRO A 65 -5.93 2.34 6.02
CA PRO A 65 -4.96 1.82 6.96
C PRO A 65 -5.62 1.44 8.29
N ALA A 66 -5.17 0.32 8.86
CA ALA A 66 -5.27 0.02 10.29
C ALA A 66 -3.90 0.18 10.95
N GLY A 67 -3.88 0.30 12.27
CA GLY A 67 -2.65 0.34 13.06
C GLY A 67 -2.20 -1.06 13.48
N CYS A 68 -0.90 -1.33 13.43
CA CYS A 68 -0.26 -2.33 14.28
C CYS A 68 0.56 -1.65 15.37
N LEU A 69 0.63 -2.24 16.56
CA LEU A 69 1.27 -1.66 17.72
C LEU A 69 2.23 -2.63 18.41
N GLY A 70 3.40 -2.12 18.75
CA GLY A 70 4.39 -2.75 19.61
C GLY A 70 5.01 -1.72 20.57
N THR A 71 5.67 -2.18 21.63
CA THR A 71 6.52 -1.29 22.43
C THR A 71 7.85 -1.03 21.69
N LEU A 72 8.85 -0.47 22.37
CA LEU A 72 10.22 -0.37 21.85
C LEU A 72 10.87 -1.75 21.71
N GLY A 73 12.09 -1.77 21.19
CA GLY A 73 12.94 -2.95 21.23
C GLY A 73 12.31 -4.19 20.58
N PRO A 74 12.17 -5.31 21.32
CA PRO A 74 11.62 -6.56 20.78
C PRO A 74 10.21 -6.41 20.22
N GLY A 75 9.36 -5.56 20.82
CA GLY A 75 8.01 -5.31 20.32
C GLY A 75 8.03 -4.67 18.94
N ALA A 76 8.93 -3.71 18.72
CA ALA A 76 9.15 -3.11 17.41
C ALA A 76 9.75 -4.12 16.42
N THR A 77 10.77 -4.89 16.79
CA THR A 77 11.39 -5.85 15.86
C THR A 77 10.46 -6.98 15.45
N ASN A 78 9.55 -7.40 16.33
CA ASN A 78 8.55 -8.44 16.03
C ASN A 78 7.54 -8.00 14.96
N LEU A 79 7.35 -6.70 14.73
CA LEU A 79 6.47 -6.16 13.68
C LEU A 79 7.12 -6.21 12.29
N ILE A 80 8.46 -6.18 12.20
CA ILE A 80 9.19 -5.91 10.95
C ILE A 80 8.77 -6.82 9.79
N THR A 81 8.64 -8.14 10.02
CA THR A 81 8.25 -9.07 8.95
C THR A 81 6.89 -8.73 8.35
N GLY A 82 5.87 -8.49 9.19
CA GLY A 82 4.53 -8.17 8.70
C GLY A 82 4.47 -6.78 8.06
N VAL A 83 5.26 -5.83 8.56
CA VAL A 83 5.37 -4.50 7.98
C VAL A 83 6.03 -4.52 6.61
N ALA A 84 7.13 -5.28 6.47
CA ALA A 84 7.79 -5.50 5.18
C ALA A 84 6.83 -6.14 4.18
N ASN A 85 6.06 -7.15 4.62
CA ASN A 85 5.05 -7.79 3.78
C ASN A 85 4.01 -6.77 3.29
N SER A 86 3.43 -5.98 4.19
CA SER A 86 2.45 -4.95 3.83
C SER A 86 2.98 -3.94 2.82
N ASN A 87 4.24 -3.52 2.94
CA ASN A 87 4.83 -2.55 2.04
C ASN A 87 5.13 -3.15 0.64
N MET A 88 5.52 -4.42 0.58
CA MET A 88 5.72 -5.16 -0.68
C MET A 88 4.39 -5.45 -1.38
N ASP A 89 3.37 -5.85 -0.62
CA ASP A 89 2.04 -6.19 -1.13
C ASP A 89 1.14 -4.97 -1.42
N ARG A 90 1.71 -3.77 -1.20
CA ARG A 90 1.08 -2.47 -1.43
C ARG A 90 -0.18 -2.26 -0.61
N ALA A 91 -0.19 -2.75 0.62
CA ALA A 91 -1.28 -2.58 1.57
C ALA A 91 -1.02 -1.38 2.50
N PRO A 92 -1.98 -0.44 2.64
CA PRO A 92 -1.83 0.70 3.53
C PRO A 92 -1.92 0.26 5.00
N MET A 93 -0.96 0.67 5.84
CA MET A 93 -1.02 0.46 7.29
C MET A 93 -0.24 1.54 8.06
N LEU A 94 -0.55 1.70 9.34
CA LEU A 94 0.27 2.46 10.28
C LEU A 94 0.99 1.51 11.25
N VAL A 95 2.26 1.76 11.51
CA VAL A 95 3.09 1.02 12.46
C VAL A 95 3.38 1.95 13.63
N LEU A 96 2.86 1.62 14.80
CA LEU A 96 2.92 2.46 15.99
C LEU A 96 3.86 1.81 17.00
N THR A 97 4.95 2.47 17.35
CA THR A 97 5.88 1.95 18.37
C THR A 97 6.06 2.94 19.51
N GLY A 98 6.22 2.41 20.73
CA GLY A 98 6.78 3.17 21.84
C GLY A 98 8.30 3.34 21.69
N GLN A 99 8.87 4.25 22.46
CA GLN A 99 10.32 4.42 22.60
C GLN A 99 10.64 4.90 24.03
N GLY A 100 11.84 4.60 24.51
CA GLY A 100 12.28 5.09 25.81
C GLY A 100 12.39 6.63 25.82
N SER A 101 12.35 7.21 27.02
CA SER A 101 12.49 8.65 27.22
C SER A 101 13.68 9.26 26.46
N THR A 102 13.48 10.44 25.88
CA THR A 102 14.49 11.11 25.04
C THR A 102 15.79 11.42 25.77
N ASP A 103 15.75 11.57 27.10
CA ASP A 103 16.91 11.80 27.97
C ASP A 103 17.85 10.59 28.12
N ARG A 104 17.39 9.38 27.75
CA ARG A 104 18.16 8.12 27.89
C ARG A 104 18.52 7.45 26.56
N LEU A 105 18.15 8.01 25.42
CA LEU A 105 18.42 7.41 24.10
C LEU A 105 19.92 7.33 23.74
N HIS A 106 20.76 8.14 24.37
CA HIS A 106 22.20 8.26 24.04
C HIS A 106 23.09 7.20 24.72
N LYS A 107 22.54 6.34 25.59
CA LYS A 107 23.29 5.37 26.41
C LYS A 107 22.66 3.98 26.33
N GLU A 108 23.41 2.96 26.73
CA GLU A 108 22.86 1.63 26.91
C GLU A 108 21.76 1.65 27.97
N SER A 109 20.56 1.28 27.56
CA SER A 109 19.38 1.23 28.41
C SER A 109 18.46 0.12 27.92
N HIS A 110 17.55 -0.31 28.80
CA HIS A 110 16.66 -1.43 28.53
C HIS A 110 15.91 -1.25 27.20
N GLN A 111 16.09 -2.20 26.28
CA GLN A 111 15.37 -2.30 25.01
C GLN A 111 15.52 -1.12 24.02
N ILE A 112 16.38 -0.14 24.29
CA ILE A 112 16.63 0.97 23.35
C ILE A 112 17.34 0.46 22.10
N MET A 113 16.81 0.84 20.94
CA MET A 113 17.38 0.58 19.62
C MET A 113 16.92 1.66 18.62
N ASP A 114 17.65 1.80 17.51
CA ASP A 114 17.25 2.70 16.41
C ASP A 114 16.14 2.05 15.56
N VAL A 115 14.93 2.04 16.12
CA VAL A 115 13.74 1.48 15.48
C VAL A 115 13.48 2.16 14.15
N VAL A 116 13.52 3.49 14.10
CA VAL A 116 13.23 4.25 12.87
C VAL A 116 14.14 3.81 11.72
N SER A 117 15.45 3.67 11.94
CA SER A 117 16.34 3.21 10.86
C SER A 117 16.11 1.77 10.45
N MET A 118 15.66 0.90 11.36
CA MET A 118 15.25 -0.48 11.02
C MET A 118 13.97 -0.52 10.17
N PHE A 119 13.05 0.43 10.36
CA PHE A 119 11.79 0.51 9.61
C PHE A 119 11.89 1.27 8.29
N LYS A 120 12.84 2.21 8.14
CA LYS A 120 13.09 2.95 6.88
C LYS A 120 13.11 2.07 5.61
N PRO A 121 13.82 0.93 5.55
CA PRO A 121 13.87 0.12 4.32
C PRO A 121 12.58 -0.66 4.01
N VAL A 122 11.68 -0.81 4.99
CA VAL A 122 10.47 -1.65 4.89
C VAL A 122 9.18 -0.84 5.02
N THR A 123 9.27 0.49 4.96
CA THR A 123 8.14 1.41 5.02
C THR A 123 8.31 2.52 3.97
N LYS A 124 7.22 3.22 3.65
CA LYS A 124 7.27 4.42 2.81
C LYS A 124 7.81 5.63 3.55
N TRP A 125 7.63 5.64 4.87
CA TRP A 125 8.11 6.71 5.75
C TRP A 125 8.17 6.18 7.18
N ALA A 126 9.23 6.52 7.90
CA ALA A 126 9.43 6.20 9.30
C ALA A 126 9.93 7.45 10.02
N THR A 127 9.36 7.78 11.17
CA THR A 127 9.79 8.95 11.97
C THR A 127 9.48 8.79 13.45
N THR A 128 10.29 9.46 14.29
CA THR A 128 9.99 9.69 15.70
C THR A 128 9.23 11.01 15.86
N ILE A 129 8.26 11.04 16.77
CA ILE A 129 7.57 12.23 17.22
C ILE A 129 8.32 12.78 18.43
N LEU A 130 9.07 13.87 18.24
CA LEU A 130 9.91 14.48 19.30
C LEU A 130 9.30 15.76 19.90
N ASN A 131 8.25 16.30 19.29
CA ASN A 131 7.55 17.49 19.78
C ASN A 131 6.03 17.21 19.73
N PRO A 132 5.31 17.30 20.86
CA PRO A 132 3.87 17.05 20.90
C PRO A 132 3.07 17.93 19.94
N ASP A 133 3.50 19.16 19.69
CA ASP A 133 2.79 20.11 18.82
C ASP A 133 2.82 19.68 17.33
N THR A 134 3.75 18.80 16.95
CA THR A 134 3.87 18.30 15.57
C THR A 134 3.02 17.07 15.28
N ILE A 135 2.37 16.48 16.30
CA ILE A 135 1.54 15.28 16.16
C ILE A 135 0.49 15.42 15.04
N PRO A 136 -0.29 16.52 14.96
CA PRO A 136 -1.33 16.63 13.94
C PRO A 136 -0.78 16.56 12.50
N GLU A 137 0.34 17.22 12.24
CA GLU A 137 0.99 17.22 10.93
C GLU A 137 1.59 15.87 10.58
N ILE A 138 2.29 15.24 11.55
CA ILE A 138 2.92 13.95 11.38
C ILE A 138 1.86 12.87 11.08
N VAL A 139 0.78 12.82 11.84
CA VAL A 139 -0.31 11.84 11.62
C VAL A 139 -0.99 12.09 10.28
N ARG A 140 -1.27 13.35 9.95
CA ARG A 140 -1.88 13.72 8.68
C ARG A 140 -1.02 13.28 7.49
N LYS A 141 0.28 13.52 7.58
CA LYS A 141 1.26 13.08 6.57
C LYS A 141 1.34 11.56 6.52
N ALA A 142 1.38 10.88 7.66
CA ALA A 142 1.50 9.43 7.74
C ALA A 142 0.39 8.71 6.99
N VAL A 143 -0.86 9.06 7.31
CA VAL A 143 -2.03 8.44 6.69
C VAL A 143 -2.11 8.77 5.20
N ARG A 144 -1.74 10.00 4.81
CA ARG A 144 -1.65 10.36 3.39
C ARG A 144 -0.61 9.51 2.66
N VAL A 145 0.60 9.39 3.18
CA VAL A 145 1.69 8.61 2.56
C VAL A 145 1.34 7.13 2.48
N ALA A 146 0.75 6.56 3.53
CA ALA A 146 0.31 5.17 3.55
C ALA A 146 -0.72 4.86 2.44
N ARG A 147 -1.62 5.80 2.15
CA ARG A 147 -2.67 5.67 1.11
C ARG A 147 -2.23 6.08 -0.30
N THR A 148 -1.20 6.92 -0.45
CA THR A 148 -0.71 7.35 -1.77
C THR A 148 -0.22 6.14 -2.56
N GLU A 149 -0.52 6.07 -3.86
CA GLU A 149 -0.11 4.93 -4.69
C GLU A 149 1.41 4.95 -4.95
N LYS A 150 2.09 3.80 -4.95
CA LYS A 150 1.58 2.49 -4.47
C LYS A 150 1.45 2.54 -2.93
N PRO A 151 0.33 2.09 -2.32
CA PRO A 151 0.11 2.18 -0.89
C PRO A 151 1.13 1.34 -0.12
N GLY A 152 1.26 1.56 1.18
CA GLY A 152 2.24 0.82 1.96
C GLY A 152 2.24 1.22 3.43
N ALA A 153 3.21 0.69 4.15
CA ALA A 153 3.35 0.91 5.57
C ALA A 153 4.02 2.25 5.88
N VAL A 154 3.60 2.89 6.97
CA VAL A 154 4.25 4.07 7.55
C VAL A 154 4.46 3.87 9.04
N HIS A 155 5.66 4.14 9.52
CA HIS A 155 6.05 3.99 10.92
C HIS A 155 6.09 5.32 11.66
N LEU A 156 5.44 5.33 12.83
CA LEU A 156 5.44 6.43 13.79
C LEU A 156 5.90 5.89 15.15
N GLU A 157 7.00 6.45 15.63
CA GLU A 157 7.53 6.16 16.96
C GLU A 157 7.20 7.31 17.91
N LEU A 158 6.63 6.99 19.07
CA LEU A 158 6.31 7.96 20.12
C LEU A 158 7.08 7.61 21.40
N PRO A 159 8.09 8.40 21.80
CA PRO A 159 8.75 8.28 23.08
C PRO A 159 7.80 8.49 24.26
N GLU A 160 8.02 7.74 25.35
CA GLU A 160 7.15 7.75 26.54
C GLU A 160 7.07 9.12 27.23
N ASP A 161 8.19 9.86 27.29
CA ASP A 161 8.28 11.19 27.87
C ASP A 161 7.47 12.19 27.03
N VAL A 162 7.64 12.13 25.70
CA VAL A 162 6.86 12.95 24.76
C VAL A 162 5.37 12.62 24.84
N ALA A 163 4.99 11.34 24.99
CA ALA A 163 3.59 10.93 25.12
C ALA A 163 2.89 11.56 26.33
N SER A 164 3.65 11.81 27.41
CA SER A 164 3.16 12.41 28.65
C SER A 164 3.10 13.95 28.64
N MET A 165 3.75 14.61 27.69
CA MET A 165 3.79 16.07 27.61
C MET A 165 2.41 16.67 27.31
N GLU A 166 2.19 17.91 27.77
CA GLU A 166 0.97 18.66 27.49
C GLU A 166 1.10 19.50 26.22
N THR A 167 0.02 19.59 25.46
CA THR A 167 -0.10 20.46 24.28
C THR A 167 -1.51 21.05 24.16
N SER A 168 -1.63 22.18 23.47
CA SER A 168 -2.89 22.83 23.11
C SER A 168 -3.28 22.64 21.64
N GLU A 169 -2.46 21.93 20.86
CA GLU A 169 -2.73 21.66 19.45
C GLU A 169 -3.97 20.77 19.25
N VAL A 170 -4.53 20.81 18.05
CA VAL A 170 -5.76 20.10 17.69
C VAL A 170 -5.60 19.31 16.39
N PRO A 171 -6.39 18.24 16.17
CA PRO A 171 -6.33 17.46 14.94
C PRO A 171 -6.55 18.31 13.68
N ILE A 172 -5.76 18.03 12.64
CA ILE A 172 -5.94 18.61 11.31
C ILE A 172 -6.97 17.78 10.54
N LYS A 173 -8.08 18.42 10.14
CA LYS A 173 -9.13 17.76 9.36
C LYS A 173 -8.64 17.27 7.98
N PRO A 174 -8.79 15.97 7.65
CA PRO A 174 -8.44 15.44 6.34
C PRO A 174 -9.23 16.07 5.20
N ARG A 175 -8.52 16.49 4.16
CA ARG A 175 -9.09 16.89 2.86
C ARG A 175 -8.76 15.84 1.81
N ARG A 176 -9.79 15.37 1.08
CA ARG A 176 -9.61 14.53 -0.10
C ARG A 176 -9.22 15.39 -1.30
N PHE A 177 -8.31 14.89 -2.12
CA PHE A 177 -7.90 15.53 -3.38
C PHE A 177 -8.07 14.53 -4.52
N ARG A 178 -8.22 15.04 -5.75
CA ARG A 178 -8.29 14.19 -6.94
C ARG A 178 -6.90 13.70 -7.30
N ARG A 179 -6.82 12.46 -7.76
CA ARG A 179 -5.59 11.89 -8.33
C ARG A 179 -5.35 12.50 -9.71
N PRO A 180 -4.08 12.65 -10.15
CA PRO A 180 -3.76 12.98 -11.53
C PRO A 180 -4.37 11.96 -12.50
N VAL A 181 -4.57 12.36 -13.74
CA VAL A 181 -5.06 11.52 -14.83
C VAL A 181 -4.06 11.56 -15.98
N ALA A 182 -4.05 10.53 -16.81
CA ALA A 182 -3.20 10.48 -17.99
C ALA A 182 -3.58 11.61 -18.98
N ASP A 183 -2.60 12.11 -19.72
CA ASP A 183 -2.81 13.11 -20.77
C ASP A 183 -3.63 12.53 -21.93
N GLU A 184 -4.56 13.32 -22.49
CA GLU A 184 -5.46 12.85 -23.54
C GLU A 184 -4.69 12.35 -24.78
N LYS A 185 -3.56 12.98 -25.15
CA LYS A 185 -2.82 12.59 -26.36
C LYS A 185 -2.14 11.23 -26.20
N ILE A 186 -1.65 10.92 -25.00
CA ILE A 186 -1.06 9.60 -24.76
C ILE A 186 -2.14 8.51 -24.70
N VAL A 187 -3.33 8.85 -24.19
CA VAL A 187 -4.51 7.97 -24.22
C VAL A 187 -4.93 7.69 -25.67
N ASP A 188 -5.04 8.72 -26.51
CA ASP A 188 -5.37 8.57 -27.94
C ASP A 188 -4.32 7.72 -28.67
N HIS A 189 -3.03 7.90 -28.36
CA HIS A 189 -1.96 7.08 -28.92
C HIS A 189 -2.09 5.61 -28.52
N ALA A 190 -2.31 5.33 -27.23
CA ALA A 190 -2.54 3.97 -26.74
C ALA A 190 -3.80 3.34 -27.34
N PHE A 191 -4.87 4.12 -27.53
CA PHE A 191 -6.08 3.65 -28.19
C PHE A 191 -5.84 3.30 -29.67
N ALA A 192 -5.09 4.12 -30.42
CA ALA A 192 -4.74 3.81 -31.80
C ALA A 192 -3.89 2.52 -31.93
N MET A 193 -3.00 2.27 -30.97
CA MET A 193 -2.27 1.00 -30.89
C MET A 193 -3.22 -0.18 -30.65
N LEU A 194 -4.18 -0.01 -29.74
CA LEU A 194 -5.18 -1.02 -29.42
C LEU A 194 -6.08 -1.36 -30.61
N GLU A 195 -6.54 -0.35 -31.36
CA GLU A 195 -7.38 -0.52 -32.55
C GLU A 195 -6.69 -1.33 -33.66
N GLN A 196 -5.36 -1.21 -33.77
CA GLN A 196 -4.57 -1.94 -34.75
C GLN A 196 -4.20 -3.37 -34.32
N ALA A 197 -4.33 -3.69 -33.03
CA ALA A 197 -3.98 -4.98 -32.49
C ALA A 197 -4.99 -6.05 -32.90
N LYS A 198 -4.52 -7.22 -33.31
CA LYS A 198 -5.36 -8.36 -33.68
C LYS A 198 -5.57 -9.32 -32.51
N ARG A 199 -4.61 -9.37 -31.59
CA ARG A 199 -4.61 -10.27 -30.44
C ARG A 199 -4.10 -9.54 -29.18
N PRO A 200 -4.76 -8.44 -28.77
CA PRO A 200 -4.42 -7.76 -27.54
C PRO A 200 -4.73 -8.67 -26.33
N VAL A 201 -3.86 -8.60 -25.32
CA VAL A 201 -4.06 -9.28 -24.03
C VAL A 201 -3.76 -8.32 -22.90
N ILE A 202 -4.57 -8.37 -21.84
CA ILE A 202 -4.37 -7.58 -20.62
C ILE A 202 -3.60 -8.41 -19.60
N ILE A 203 -2.56 -7.83 -18.99
CA ILE A 203 -1.95 -8.31 -17.75
C ILE A 203 -2.36 -7.36 -16.62
N ALA A 204 -3.30 -7.79 -15.79
CA ALA A 204 -3.78 -7.05 -14.64
C ALA A 204 -2.90 -7.35 -13.41
N GLY A 205 -2.33 -6.32 -12.79
CA GLY A 205 -1.53 -6.39 -11.57
C GLY A 205 -2.24 -5.86 -10.32
N ASN A 206 -1.48 -5.70 -9.23
CA ASN A 206 -1.98 -5.26 -7.93
C ASN A 206 -2.88 -4.01 -8.00
N GLY A 207 -2.59 -3.05 -8.88
CA GLY A 207 -3.39 -1.83 -9.05
C GLY A 207 -4.83 -2.08 -9.55
N CYS A 208 -5.10 -3.20 -10.21
CA CYS A 208 -6.43 -3.55 -10.73
C CYS A 208 -7.39 -4.07 -9.67
N ILE A 209 -6.91 -4.57 -8.52
CA ILE A 209 -7.81 -5.09 -7.46
C ILE A 209 -8.53 -3.95 -6.69
N ARG A 210 -8.14 -2.69 -6.92
CA ARG A 210 -8.81 -1.53 -6.34
C ARG A 210 -10.25 -1.48 -6.87
N ARG A 211 -11.25 -1.33 -5.98
CA ARG A 211 -12.68 -1.40 -6.32
C ARG A 211 -13.06 -0.63 -7.60
N ARG A 212 -12.61 0.62 -7.75
CA ARG A 212 -12.91 1.46 -8.93
C ARG A 212 -12.21 0.97 -10.20
N ALA A 213 -10.97 0.46 -10.10
CA ALA A 213 -10.22 -0.03 -11.25
C ALA A 213 -10.76 -1.38 -11.73
N SER A 214 -11.08 -2.28 -10.81
CA SER A 214 -11.72 -3.58 -11.10
C SER A 214 -13.06 -3.39 -11.84
N GLU A 215 -13.89 -2.46 -11.42
CA GLU A 215 -15.17 -2.18 -12.08
C GLU A 215 -14.98 -1.70 -13.53
N GLN A 216 -14.03 -0.79 -13.77
CA GLN A 216 -13.77 -0.25 -15.10
C GLN A 216 -13.07 -1.26 -16.00
N LEU A 217 -12.18 -2.08 -15.46
CA LEU A 217 -11.57 -3.20 -16.16
C LEU A 217 -12.63 -4.18 -16.68
N ARG A 218 -13.61 -4.57 -15.85
CA ARG A 218 -14.71 -5.46 -16.27
C ARG A 218 -15.50 -4.85 -17.43
N LYS A 219 -15.87 -3.57 -17.34
CA LYS A 219 -16.57 -2.85 -18.41
C LYS A 219 -15.77 -2.81 -19.72
N LEU A 220 -14.47 -2.54 -19.64
CA LEU A 220 -13.58 -2.58 -20.81
C LEU A 220 -13.61 -3.96 -21.48
N CYS A 221 -13.46 -5.03 -20.70
CA CYS A 221 -13.43 -6.39 -21.23
C CYS A 221 -14.79 -6.84 -21.77
N GLU A 222 -15.89 -6.47 -21.12
CA GLU A 222 -17.25 -6.75 -21.60
C GLU A 222 -17.55 -6.09 -22.95
N GLN A 223 -17.03 -4.90 -23.20
CA GLN A 223 -17.26 -4.18 -24.45
C GLN A 223 -16.31 -4.60 -25.57
N THR A 224 -15.08 -4.99 -25.24
CA THR A 224 -14.03 -5.27 -26.23
C THR A 224 -13.79 -6.75 -26.47
N GLY A 225 -14.17 -7.62 -25.52
CA GLY A 225 -13.84 -9.04 -25.53
C GLY A 225 -12.36 -9.36 -25.26
N ILE A 226 -11.54 -8.36 -24.88
CA ILE A 226 -10.11 -8.56 -24.63
C ILE A 226 -9.91 -9.44 -23.40
N GLY A 227 -9.09 -10.49 -23.55
CA GLY A 227 -8.78 -11.41 -22.47
C GLY A 227 -7.88 -10.80 -21.39
N VAL A 228 -8.14 -11.13 -20.13
CA VAL A 228 -7.43 -10.65 -18.94
C VAL A 228 -6.72 -11.79 -18.25
N ILE A 229 -5.41 -11.63 -18.08
CA ILE A 229 -4.56 -12.46 -17.26
C ILE A 229 -4.26 -11.68 -15.98
N SER A 230 -4.58 -12.26 -14.83
CA SER A 230 -4.27 -11.66 -13.52
C SER A 230 -2.90 -12.10 -13.02
N THR A 231 -2.16 -11.23 -12.35
CA THR A 231 -1.12 -11.66 -11.41
C THR A 231 -1.77 -12.23 -10.14
N PHE A 232 -0.98 -12.81 -9.23
CA PHE A 232 -1.51 -13.27 -7.95
C PHE A 232 -2.19 -12.17 -7.14
N MET A 233 -1.68 -10.93 -7.15
CA MET A 233 -2.28 -9.85 -6.36
C MET A 233 -3.49 -9.20 -7.05
N ALA A 234 -3.67 -9.42 -8.35
CA ALA A 234 -4.84 -8.98 -9.08
C ALA A 234 -5.98 -10.00 -9.07
N LYS A 235 -5.78 -11.19 -8.49
CA LYS A 235 -6.79 -12.25 -8.50
C LYS A 235 -8.10 -11.75 -7.88
N GLY A 236 -9.19 -11.86 -8.65
CA GLY A 236 -10.52 -11.34 -8.28
C GLY A 236 -10.85 -9.96 -8.88
N CYS A 237 -9.93 -9.32 -9.61
CA CYS A 237 -10.23 -8.07 -10.32
C CYS A 237 -11.29 -8.25 -11.41
N VAL A 238 -11.41 -9.47 -11.95
CA VAL A 238 -12.48 -9.93 -12.85
C VAL A 238 -13.07 -11.22 -12.29
N ASP A 239 -14.30 -11.54 -12.70
CA ASP A 239 -14.98 -12.76 -12.26
C ASP A 239 -14.37 -13.98 -12.97
N MET A 240 -14.19 -15.08 -12.23
CA MET A 240 -13.49 -16.27 -12.74
C MET A 240 -14.23 -16.93 -13.91
N ASP A 241 -15.56 -16.86 -13.90
CA ASP A 241 -16.44 -17.48 -14.90
C ASP A 241 -16.70 -16.58 -16.12
N ALA A 242 -16.10 -15.39 -16.19
CA ALA A 242 -16.25 -14.51 -17.34
C ALA A 242 -15.47 -15.06 -18.54
N ASP A 243 -16.05 -14.97 -19.74
CA ASP A 243 -15.43 -15.47 -20.98
C ASP A 243 -14.05 -14.84 -21.28
N TYR A 244 -13.86 -13.60 -20.82
CA TYR A 244 -12.60 -12.86 -20.96
C TYR A 244 -11.58 -13.17 -19.84
N CYS A 245 -11.88 -14.01 -18.86
CA CYS A 245 -10.93 -14.38 -17.82
C CYS A 245 -9.97 -15.47 -18.33
N LEU A 246 -8.69 -15.11 -18.48
CA LEU A 246 -7.62 -16.02 -18.88
C LEU A 246 -6.82 -16.54 -17.67
N TYR A 247 -7.42 -16.52 -16.48
CA TYR A 247 -6.86 -17.00 -15.22
C TYR A 247 -5.66 -16.18 -14.72
N THR A 248 -4.66 -16.84 -14.11
CA THR A 248 -3.64 -16.20 -13.27
C THR A 248 -2.23 -16.67 -13.62
N VAL A 249 -1.27 -15.74 -13.62
CA VAL A 249 0.18 -15.97 -13.77
C VAL A 249 0.94 -15.47 -12.54
N GLY A 250 2.20 -15.89 -12.41
CA GLY A 250 3.09 -15.48 -11.31
C GLY A 250 4.14 -16.52 -10.93
N LEU A 251 3.96 -17.79 -11.31
CA LEU A 251 4.98 -18.83 -11.13
C LEU A 251 5.94 -18.86 -12.34
N GLY A 252 7.17 -19.34 -12.10
CA GLY A 252 8.22 -19.42 -13.12
C GLY A 252 7.97 -20.49 -14.20
N SER A 253 7.10 -21.46 -13.96
CA SER A 253 6.72 -22.47 -14.97
C SER A 253 5.67 -21.92 -15.92
N LYS A 254 5.96 -21.98 -17.23
CA LYS A 254 4.95 -21.69 -18.26
C LYS A 254 3.80 -22.69 -18.17
N ASP A 255 2.58 -22.17 -18.14
CA ASP A 255 1.33 -22.93 -18.25
C ASP A 255 0.51 -22.41 -19.44
N ARG A 256 -0.65 -23.00 -19.71
CA ARG A 256 -1.55 -22.68 -20.84
C ARG A 256 -1.89 -21.20 -20.94
N VAL A 257 -1.94 -20.49 -19.82
CA VAL A 257 -2.17 -19.04 -19.76
C VAL A 257 -1.08 -18.26 -20.50
N ALA A 258 0.18 -18.71 -20.43
CA ALA A 258 1.30 -18.06 -21.08
C ALA A 258 1.22 -18.11 -22.61
N LEU A 259 0.47 -19.08 -23.18
CA LEU A 259 0.28 -19.16 -24.64
C LEU A 259 -0.44 -17.94 -25.20
N ALA A 260 -1.37 -17.35 -24.45
CA ALA A 260 -2.05 -16.12 -24.85
C ALA A 260 -1.06 -14.94 -24.89
N ILE A 261 -0.13 -14.86 -23.93
CA ILE A 261 0.92 -13.83 -23.93
C ILE A 261 1.91 -14.06 -25.07
N ASP A 262 2.30 -15.32 -25.30
CA ASP A 262 3.24 -15.71 -26.35
C ASP A 262 2.68 -15.36 -27.75
N ASP A 263 1.37 -15.50 -28.01
CA ASP A 263 0.74 -15.14 -29.30
C ASP A 263 0.26 -13.68 -29.39
N ALA A 264 0.22 -12.94 -28.28
CA ALA A 264 -0.23 -11.56 -28.24
C ALA A 264 0.67 -10.65 -29.10
N ASP A 265 0.05 -9.78 -29.89
CA ASP A 265 0.74 -8.72 -30.67
C ASP A 265 0.76 -7.37 -29.94
N LEU A 266 -0.05 -7.22 -28.89
CA LEU A 266 -0.06 -6.09 -27.97
C LEU A 266 -0.35 -6.57 -26.55
N ILE A 267 0.45 -6.14 -25.59
CA ILE A 267 0.24 -6.42 -24.17
C ILE A 267 -0.13 -5.12 -23.47
N ILE A 268 -1.24 -5.14 -22.73
CA ILE A 268 -1.71 -4.00 -21.94
C ILE A 268 -1.52 -4.35 -20.47
N THR A 269 -0.52 -3.75 -19.85
CA THR A 269 -0.30 -3.93 -18.41
C THR A 269 -1.09 -2.87 -17.65
N LEU A 270 -1.91 -3.32 -16.70
CA LEU A 270 -2.77 -2.45 -15.90
C LEU A 270 -2.44 -2.62 -14.42
N GLY A 271 -1.97 -1.56 -13.77
CA GLY A 271 -1.60 -1.60 -12.35
C GLY A 271 -0.51 -2.63 -12.02
N PHE A 272 0.36 -2.93 -12.98
CA PHE A 272 1.34 -4.01 -12.92
C PHE A 272 2.53 -3.65 -12.03
N ASP A 273 2.84 -4.52 -11.06
CA ASP A 273 4.08 -4.46 -10.31
C ASP A 273 5.02 -5.57 -10.77
N MET A 274 6.23 -5.20 -11.19
CA MET A 274 7.21 -6.12 -11.75
C MET A 274 7.57 -7.27 -10.80
N VAL A 275 7.48 -7.00 -9.49
CA VAL A 275 7.70 -8.01 -8.43
C VAL A 275 6.73 -9.18 -8.49
N GLU A 276 5.54 -8.99 -9.08
CA GLU A 276 4.50 -10.02 -9.13
C GLU A 276 4.77 -11.08 -10.20
N TYR A 277 5.38 -10.68 -11.33
CA TYR A 277 5.69 -11.60 -12.43
C TYR A 277 6.74 -10.99 -13.38
N HIS A 278 8.01 -11.31 -13.17
CA HIS A 278 9.12 -10.65 -13.86
C HIS A 278 8.99 -10.72 -15.41
N PRO A 279 9.13 -9.58 -16.14
CA PRO A 279 9.02 -9.47 -17.59
C PRO A 279 9.83 -10.47 -18.40
N GLN A 280 11.04 -10.81 -17.96
CA GLN A 280 11.85 -11.88 -18.58
C GLN A 280 11.10 -13.22 -18.74
N LEU A 281 10.13 -13.54 -17.88
CA LEU A 281 9.38 -14.79 -17.93
C LEU A 281 8.32 -14.82 -19.05
N TRP A 282 7.84 -13.67 -19.48
CA TRP A 282 6.73 -13.55 -20.44
C TRP A 282 7.05 -12.71 -21.70
N ASN A 283 8.12 -11.91 -21.64
CA ASN A 283 8.71 -11.18 -22.76
C ASN A 283 10.24 -11.43 -22.86
N PRO A 284 10.69 -12.70 -22.94
CA PRO A 284 12.11 -13.02 -22.88
C PRO A 284 12.93 -12.44 -24.05
N GLN A 285 12.30 -12.12 -25.17
CA GLN A 285 12.96 -11.51 -26.33
C GLN A 285 12.90 -9.98 -26.32
N GLY A 286 12.11 -9.36 -25.43
CA GLY A 286 11.96 -7.91 -25.36
C GLY A 286 11.27 -7.30 -26.59
N ASP A 287 10.52 -8.10 -27.36
CA ASP A 287 9.97 -7.75 -28.67
C ASP A 287 8.45 -7.47 -28.67
N LYS A 288 7.79 -7.70 -27.53
CA LYS A 288 6.37 -7.38 -27.37
C LYS A 288 6.12 -5.87 -27.33
N LYS A 289 5.10 -5.41 -28.06
CA LYS A 289 4.54 -4.07 -27.88
C LYS A 289 3.78 -4.01 -26.57
N ILE A 290 4.09 -3.02 -25.74
CA ILE A 290 3.53 -2.90 -24.39
C ILE A 290 2.91 -1.51 -24.22
N ILE A 291 1.66 -1.48 -23.76
CA ILE A 291 1.05 -0.29 -23.13
C ILE A 291 1.13 -0.51 -21.63
N HIS A 292 1.61 0.49 -20.91
CA HIS A 292 1.62 0.50 -19.46
C HIS A 292 0.64 1.53 -18.93
N ALA A 293 -0.30 1.11 -18.08
CA ALA A 293 -1.16 2.01 -17.33
C ALA A 293 -1.06 1.70 -15.84
N ASP A 294 -0.56 2.65 -15.06
CA ASP A 294 -0.48 2.56 -13.60
C ASP A 294 -0.51 3.97 -13.00
N PHE A 295 -0.56 4.04 -11.67
CA PHE A 295 -0.46 5.30 -10.93
C PHE A 295 0.94 5.92 -10.96
N LEU A 296 1.95 5.12 -11.30
CA LEU A 296 3.36 5.49 -11.38
C LEU A 296 3.92 5.07 -12.74
N ALA A 297 5.00 5.71 -13.19
CA ALA A 297 5.74 5.28 -14.37
C ALA A 297 6.25 3.85 -14.23
N ALA A 298 6.43 3.18 -15.36
CA ALA A 298 7.03 1.86 -15.43
C ALA A 298 8.43 1.83 -14.83
N GLU A 299 8.79 0.72 -14.20
CA GLU A 299 10.20 0.44 -13.89
C GLU A 299 10.94 0.08 -15.19
N ILE A 300 12.21 0.48 -15.29
CA ILE A 300 13.03 0.23 -16.46
C ILE A 300 13.64 -1.17 -16.37
N ASP A 301 13.30 -2.04 -17.33
CA ASP A 301 13.89 -3.36 -17.47
C ASP A 301 14.09 -3.72 -18.96
N ALA A 302 15.10 -4.52 -19.27
CA ALA A 302 15.40 -4.90 -20.65
C ALA A 302 14.27 -5.69 -21.34
N HIS A 303 13.41 -6.34 -20.56
CA HIS A 303 12.25 -7.09 -21.03
C HIS A 303 10.94 -6.31 -20.85
N TYR A 304 11.01 -5.05 -20.42
CA TYR A 304 9.85 -4.21 -20.14
C TYR A 304 10.11 -2.76 -20.54
N ASN A 305 9.86 -2.48 -21.82
CA ASN A 305 10.01 -1.16 -22.41
C ASN A 305 8.70 -0.73 -23.08
N PRO A 306 7.76 -0.11 -22.33
CA PRO A 306 6.47 0.30 -22.86
C PRO A 306 6.59 1.30 -24.02
N GLU A 307 5.78 1.11 -25.05
CA GLU A 307 5.64 2.04 -26.18
C GLU A 307 4.75 3.25 -25.81
N ALA A 308 3.86 3.06 -24.82
CA ALA A 308 3.03 4.11 -24.25
C ALA A 308 2.85 3.91 -22.74
N GLU A 309 2.92 5.01 -21.99
CA GLU A 309 2.73 5.04 -20.54
C GLU A 309 1.57 5.97 -20.17
N LEU A 310 0.48 5.39 -19.66
CA LEU A 310 -0.73 6.06 -19.21
C LEU A 310 -0.68 6.26 -17.70
N ILE A 311 -0.03 7.34 -17.25
CA ILE A 311 0.25 7.55 -15.83
C ILE A 311 -0.85 8.39 -15.17
N GLY A 312 -1.55 7.80 -14.20
CA GLY A 312 -2.62 8.48 -13.48
C GLY A 312 -3.60 7.55 -12.77
N ASP A 313 -4.78 8.07 -12.43
CA ASP A 313 -5.84 7.26 -11.84
C ASP A 313 -6.25 6.14 -12.80
N LEU A 314 -5.90 4.91 -12.47
CA LEU A 314 -6.13 3.76 -13.34
C LEU A 314 -7.60 3.57 -13.69
N ALA A 315 -8.50 3.80 -12.72
CA ALA A 315 -9.94 3.74 -12.97
C ALA A 315 -10.43 4.82 -13.95
N HIS A 316 -9.84 6.02 -13.91
CA HIS A 316 -10.15 7.05 -14.91
C HIS A 316 -9.55 6.73 -16.27
N THR A 317 -8.34 6.16 -16.31
CA THR A 317 -7.68 5.74 -17.56
C THR A 317 -8.49 4.67 -18.30
N LEU A 318 -9.13 3.78 -17.55
CA LEU A 318 -10.02 2.73 -18.08
C LEU A 318 -11.47 3.20 -18.27
N TRP A 319 -11.77 4.47 -17.96
CA TRP A 319 -13.12 5.00 -18.07
C TRP A 319 -13.46 5.24 -19.54
N MET A 320 -14.54 4.60 -20.00
CA MET A 320 -15.21 4.88 -21.28
C MET A 320 -16.48 5.70 -21.08
#